data_AF-A0A7S1N0F0-F1
#
_entry.id   AF-A0A7S1N0F0-F1
#
_cell.length_a   1.000
_cell.length_b   1.000
_cell.length_c   1.000
_cell.angle_alpha   90.00
_cell.angle_beta   90.00
_cell.angle_gamma   90.00
#
_symmetry.space_group_name_H-M   'P 1'
#
loop_
_entity.id
_entity.type
_entity.pdbx_description
1 polymer ?
#
loop_
_entity_poly.entity_id
_entity_poly.type
_entity_poly.pdbx_seq_one_letter_code
_entity_poly.pdbx_strand_id
1 'polypeptide(L)'
;GTKEFIKRNGQFATNIALVRGQEPVVGVVQVPCTGDTYWAVKGKGAFVRKPAEGDTDRRLECTPFEDRKQKGLTIIVSRRHRSAETEAFIAQYDEPKFIQLGSSLKFTKIAENEAHIYPRLAPTCEWDTAAPHLIVTEAGGSVVQCGRCDREGNLIEGEDWQRVLAEERPVLYNKEDDLNPFFIAYGKRTIKPANS
;
A
#
# COMPACT_ATOMS: atom_id res chain seq x y z
N GLY A 1 -8.90 6.72 -7.82
CA GLY A 1 -9.48 8.01 -7.37
C GLY A 1 -10.80 8.38 -8.04
N THR A 2 -11.02 8.06 -9.32
CA THR A 2 -12.12 8.61 -10.15
C THR A 2 -13.52 8.52 -9.54
N LYS A 3 -13.91 7.34 -9.03
CA LYS A 3 -15.23 7.18 -8.43
C LYS A 3 -15.41 7.91 -7.09
N GLU A 4 -14.32 8.25 -6.40
CA GLU A 4 -14.34 9.04 -5.16
C GLU A 4 -14.50 10.54 -5.51
N PHE A 5 -13.79 11.00 -6.56
CA PHE A 5 -13.95 12.34 -7.14
C PHE A 5 -15.38 12.60 -7.61
N ILE A 6 -15.95 11.69 -8.41
CA ILE A 6 -17.35 11.79 -8.91
C ILE A 6 -18.35 11.86 -7.74
N LYS A 7 -18.11 11.08 -6.68
CA LYS A 7 -18.96 11.07 -5.48
C LYS A 7 -18.69 12.23 -4.50
N ARG A 8 -17.75 13.13 -4.82
CA ARG A 8 -17.39 14.31 -4.01
C ARG A 8 -17.09 14.00 -2.55
N ASN A 9 -16.48 12.85 -2.26
CA ASN A 9 -16.20 12.45 -0.88
C ASN A 9 -14.76 12.75 -0.43
N GLY A 10 -14.02 13.52 -1.23
CA GLY A 10 -12.68 14.02 -0.91
C GLY A 10 -11.55 12.99 -0.91
N GLN A 11 -11.83 11.73 -1.23
CA GLN A 11 -10.85 10.64 -1.12
C GLN A 11 -10.20 10.28 -2.46
N PHE A 12 -9.54 11.25 -3.08
CA PHE A 12 -8.74 11.06 -4.30
C PHE A 12 -7.38 11.73 -4.15
N ALA A 13 -6.43 11.30 -4.96
CA ALA A 13 -5.06 11.77 -4.90
C ALA A 13 -4.44 11.82 -6.30
N THR A 14 -3.45 12.68 -6.45
CA THR A 14 -2.55 12.73 -7.60
C THR A 14 -1.29 11.95 -7.25
N ASN A 15 -0.90 10.98 -8.09
CA ASN A 15 0.32 10.21 -7.91
C ASN A 15 1.32 10.58 -9.00
N ILE A 16 2.56 10.90 -8.62
CA ILE A 16 3.66 11.16 -9.55
C ILE A 16 4.86 10.33 -9.09
N ALA A 17 5.40 9.51 -9.98
CA ALA A 17 6.57 8.70 -9.69
C ALA A 17 7.62 8.83 -10.79
N LEU A 18 8.89 8.83 -10.38
CA LEU A 18 10.02 8.53 -11.27
C LEU A 18 10.43 7.09 -11.03
N VAL A 19 10.36 6.26 -12.06
CA VAL A 19 10.82 4.87 -12.05
C VAL A 19 12.15 4.78 -12.79
N ARG A 20 13.13 4.07 -12.21
CA ARG A 20 14.42 3.77 -12.85
C ARG A 20 14.59 2.25 -12.87
N GLY A 21 14.71 1.67 -14.06
CA GLY A 21 14.62 0.22 -14.20
C GLY A 21 13.20 -0.24 -13.88
N GLN A 22 13.05 -1.09 -12.85
CA GLN A 22 11.75 -1.57 -12.37
C GLN A 22 11.38 -1.06 -10.98
N GLU A 23 12.11 -0.06 -10.47
CA GLU A 23 11.97 0.45 -9.11
C GLU A 23 11.63 1.94 -9.09
N PRO A 24 10.68 2.37 -8.23
CA PRO A 24 10.41 3.79 -8.03
C PRO A 24 11.57 4.41 -7.24
N VAL A 25 12.06 5.57 -7.68
CA VAL A 25 13.17 6.30 -7.05
C VAL A 25 12.79 7.68 -6.54
N VAL A 26 11.70 8.25 -7.06
CA VAL A 26 11.01 9.43 -6.51
C VAL A 26 9.51 9.15 -6.56
N GLY A 27 8.80 9.55 -5.51
CA GLY A 27 7.35 9.37 -5.41
C GLY A 27 6.73 10.57 -4.70
N VAL A 28 5.64 11.08 -5.26
CA VAL A 28 4.82 12.14 -4.68
C VAL A 28 3.35 11.72 -4.75
N VAL A 29 2.66 11.82 -3.63
CA VAL A 29 1.20 11.66 -3.53
C VAL A 29 0.63 12.93 -2.95
N GLN A 30 -0.18 13.64 -3.72
CA GLN A 30 -0.83 14.88 -3.28
C GLN A 30 -2.33 14.64 -3.10
N VAL A 31 -2.88 15.15 -2.00
CA VAL A 31 -4.29 15.03 -1.63
C VAL A 31 -4.97 16.38 -1.82
N PRO A 32 -5.68 16.62 -2.96
CA PRO A 32 -6.16 17.96 -3.31
C PRO A 32 -7.08 18.59 -2.27
N CYS A 33 -7.91 17.78 -1.60
CA CYS A 33 -8.93 18.30 -0.68
C CYS A 33 -8.36 18.81 0.65
N THR A 34 -7.21 18.30 1.09
CA THR A 34 -6.54 18.75 2.33
C THR A 34 -5.30 19.59 2.05
N GLY A 35 -4.73 19.47 0.84
CA GLY A 35 -3.44 20.05 0.48
C GLY A 35 -2.24 19.19 0.93
N ASP A 36 -2.48 18.06 1.60
CA ASP A 36 -1.40 17.19 2.09
C ASP A 36 -0.56 16.66 0.92
N THR A 37 0.75 16.71 1.09
CA THR A 37 1.71 16.22 0.11
C THR A 37 2.66 15.24 0.78
N TYR A 38 2.57 13.97 0.37
CA TYR A 38 3.46 12.90 0.78
C TYR A 38 4.53 12.74 -0.29
N TRP A 39 5.79 12.58 0.11
CA TRP A 39 6.87 12.43 -0.86
C TRP A 39 8.01 11.59 -0.31
N ALA A 40 8.76 10.98 -1.22
CA ALA A 40 9.93 10.18 -0.89
C ALA A 40 10.96 10.21 -2.03
N VAL A 41 12.23 10.10 -1.66
CA VAL A 41 13.35 9.87 -2.56
C VAL A 41 14.11 8.65 -2.03
N LYS A 42 14.44 7.71 -2.92
CA LYS A 42 15.08 6.46 -2.53
C LYS A 42 16.35 6.71 -1.69
N GLY A 43 16.42 6.10 -0.52
CA GLY A 43 17.50 6.23 0.46
C GLY A 43 17.53 7.54 1.23
N LYS A 44 16.49 8.38 1.15
CA LYS A 44 16.39 9.67 1.86
C LYS A 44 15.24 9.72 2.86
N GLY A 45 14.44 8.66 2.96
CA GLY A 45 13.25 8.61 3.79
C GLY A 45 12.01 9.16 3.09
N ALA A 46 10.89 9.00 3.77
CA ALA A 46 9.59 9.51 3.35
C ALA A 46 9.15 10.65 4.28
N PHE A 47 8.40 11.58 3.72
CA PHE A 47 7.95 12.80 4.39
C PHE A 47 6.50 13.10 4.03
N VAL A 48 5.84 13.84 4.91
CA VAL A 48 4.55 14.47 4.65
C VAL A 48 4.63 15.95 4.99
N ARG A 49 4.03 16.77 4.14
CA ARG A 49 3.76 18.18 4.39
C ARG A 49 2.26 18.40 4.42
N LYS A 50 1.76 19.03 5.48
CA LYS A 50 0.34 19.32 5.65
C LYS A 50 0.14 20.80 5.92
N PRO A 51 -0.62 21.54 5.10
CA PRO A 51 -0.90 22.95 5.35
C PRO A 51 -1.54 23.20 6.72
N ALA A 52 -2.39 22.27 7.18
CA ALA A 52 -3.03 22.34 8.49
C ALA A 52 -2.07 22.16 9.68
N GLU A 53 -0.87 21.61 9.44
CA GLU A 53 0.17 21.36 10.46
C GLU A 53 1.37 22.32 10.27
N GLY A 54 1.13 23.52 9.73
CA GLY A 54 2.17 24.55 9.59
C GLY A 54 3.04 24.42 8.33
N ASP A 55 2.67 23.55 7.39
CA ASP A 55 3.30 23.42 6.07
C ASP A 55 4.81 23.08 6.10
N THR A 56 5.22 22.29 7.09
CA THR A 56 6.60 21.78 7.23
C THR A 56 6.69 20.30 6.90
N ASP A 57 7.85 19.85 6.43
CA ASP A 57 8.08 18.42 6.18
C ASP A 57 8.28 17.67 7.50
N ARG A 58 7.38 16.72 7.77
CA ARG A 58 7.51 15.76 8.86
C ARG A 58 7.93 14.40 8.30
N ARG A 59 8.96 13.80 8.89
CA ARG A 59 9.40 12.45 8.51
C ARG A 59 8.33 11.40 8.87
N LEU A 60 8.17 10.43 7.98
CA LEU A 60 7.29 9.27 8.14
C LEU A 60 8.10 8.05 8.54
N GLU A 61 7.59 7.28 9.50
CA GLU A 61 8.23 6.05 9.98
C GLU A 61 7.15 5.05 10.40
N CYS A 62 7.03 3.93 9.69
CA CYS A 62 6.07 2.87 9.96
C CYS A 62 6.26 2.24 11.35
N THR A 63 5.17 2.06 12.09
CA THR A 63 5.18 1.40 13.40
C THR A 63 5.56 -0.08 13.25
N PRO A 64 6.52 -0.57 14.05
CA PRO A 64 6.84 -1.99 14.10
C PRO A 64 5.67 -2.82 14.62
N PHE A 65 5.37 -3.95 13.98
CA PHE A 65 4.45 -4.97 14.48
C PHE A 65 5.02 -6.37 14.26
N GLU A 66 4.65 -7.31 15.14
CA GLU A 66 5.25 -8.66 15.17
C GLU A 66 4.80 -9.53 14.02
N ASP A 67 3.65 -10.18 14.18
CA ASP A 67 3.11 -11.11 13.21
C ASP A 67 1.58 -11.08 13.25
N ARG A 68 0.96 -12.06 12.59
CA ARG A 68 -0.49 -12.16 12.46
C ARG A 68 -1.21 -12.44 13.79
N LYS A 69 -0.48 -12.85 14.84
CA LYS A 69 -0.98 -13.13 16.20
C LYS A 69 -1.00 -11.92 17.11
N GLN A 70 -0.37 -10.81 16.70
CA GLN A 70 -0.55 -9.55 17.42
C GLN A 70 -2.01 -9.11 17.31
N LYS A 71 -2.68 -8.97 18.45
CA LYS A 71 -4.07 -8.55 18.51
C LYS A 71 -4.25 -7.09 18.11
N GLY A 72 -5.38 -6.78 17.50
CA GLY A 72 -5.79 -5.39 17.25
C GLY A 72 -5.04 -4.70 16.11
N LEU A 73 -4.38 -5.46 15.23
CA LEU A 73 -3.75 -4.92 14.03
C LEU A 73 -4.81 -4.26 13.15
N THR A 74 -4.56 -3.00 12.80
CA THR A 74 -5.40 -2.23 11.88
C THR A 74 -5.14 -2.60 10.43
N ILE A 75 -6.15 -3.17 9.77
CA ILE A 75 -6.14 -3.55 8.36
C ILE A 75 -7.02 -2.57 7.56
N ILE A 76 -6.45 -2.02 6.49
CA ILE A 76 -7.18 -1.16 5.55
C ILE A 76 -7.89 -2.03 4.55
N VAL A 77 -9.21 -1.87 4.46
CA VAL A 77 -10.04 -2.55 3.47
C VAL A 77 -10.61 -1.54 2.48
N SER A 78 -10.75 -1.96 1.23
CA SER A 78 -11.44 -1.15 0.24
C SER A 78 -12.93 -1.08 0.57
N ARG A 79 -13.56 0.09 0.44
CA ARG A 79 -15.02 0.25 0.56
C ARG A 79 -15.81 -0.55 -0.48
N ARG A 80 -15.17 -0.92 -1.60
CA ARG A 80 -15.87 -1.35 -2.82
C ARG A 80 -15.45 -2.73 -3.32
N HIS A 81 -14.36 -3.27 -2.79
CA HIS A 81 -13.77 -4.52 -3.27
C HIS A 81 -13.33 -5.34 -2.07
N ARG A 82 -14.05 -6.44 -1.83
CA ARG A 82 -13.71 -7.50 -0.88
C ARG A 82 -13.89 -8.81 -1.65
N SER A 83 -12.79 -9.31 -2.21
CA SER A 83 -12.77 -10.61 -2.86
C SER A 83 -12.74 -11.72 -1.81
N ALA A 84 -13.04 -12.97 -2.21
CA ALA A 84 -12.93 -14.12 -1.31
C ALA A 84 -11.50 -14.28 -0.77
N GLU A 85 -10.50 -14.00 -1.59
CA GLU A 85 -9.08 -14.04 -1.23
C GLU A 85 -8.72 -12.94 -0.24
N THR A 86 -9.32 -11.74 -0.39
CA THR A 86 -9.13 -10.65 0.58
C THR A 86 -9.67 -11.05 1.96
N GLU A 87 -10.86 -11.64 2.02
CA GLU A 87 -11.44 -12.14 3.28
C GLU A 87 -10.62 -13.29 3.86
N ALA A 88 -10.17 -14.23 3.01
CA ALA A 88 -9.30 -15.34 3.42
C ALA A 88 -7.94 -14.86 3.95
N PHE A 89 -7.38 -13.78 3.41
CA PHE A 89 -6.18 -13.14 3.95
C PHE A 89 -6.44 -12.50 5.32
N ILE A 90 -7.54 -11.75 5.46
CA ILE A 90 -7.90 -11.06 6.71
C ILE A 90 -8.18 -12.06 7.83
N ALA A 91 -8.80 -13.20 7.53
CA ALA A 91 -9.12 -14.25 8.50
C ALA A 91 -7.90 -14.86 9.20
N GLN A 92 -6.68 -14.57 8.72
CA GLN A 92 -5.43 -15.08 9.31
C GLN A 92 -4.93 -14.22 10.48
N TYR A 93 -5.55 -13.06 10.73
CA TYR A 93 -5.15 -12.11 11.75
C TYR A 93 -6.04 -12.23 13.00
N ASP A 94 -5.44 -12.12 14.18
CA ASP A 94 -6.16 -12.21 15.45
C ASP A 94 -6.79 -10.85 15.81
N GLU A 95 -8.12 -10.80 15.90
CA GLU A 95 -8.91 -9.60 16.30
C GLU A 95 -8.53 -8.30 15.54
N PRO A 96 -8.52 -8.29 14.19
CA PRO A 96 -8.11 -7.11 13.42
C PRO A 96 -9.12 -5.97 13.55
N LYS A 97 -8.61 -4.74 13.55
CA LYS A 97 -9.41 -3.51 13.40
C LYS A 97 -9.45 -3.13 11.93
N PHE A 98 -10.52 -2.46 11.49
CA PHE A 98 -10.68 -2.08 10.09
C PHE A 98 -10.79 -0.57 9.89
N ILE A 99 -10.06 -0.05 8.89
CA ILE A 99 -10.26 1.30 8.35
C ILE A 99 -10.68 1.18 6.89
N GLN A 100 -11.66 1.99 6.49
CA GLN A 100 -12.17 2.03 5.12
C GLN A 100 -11.82 3.35 4.44
N LEU A 101 -11.06 3.27 3.34
CA LEU A 101 -10.59 4.44 2.61
C LEU A 101 -10.57 4.22 1.08
N GLY A 102 -10.73 5.28 0.31
CA GLY A 102 -10.58 5.31 -1.15
C GLY A 102 -9.14 5.55 -1.62
N SER A 103 -8.90 5.41 -2.93
CA SER A 103 -7.65 5.79 -3.63
C SER A 103 -6.33 5.19 -3.09
N SER A 104 -5.19 5.76 -3.51
CA SER A 104 -3.84 5.52 -3.00
C SER A 104 -3.61 6.05 -1.58
N LEU A 105 -4.56 6.79 -1.00
CA LEU A 105 -4.52 7.27 0.38
C LEU A 105 -4.36 6.13 1.42
N LYS A 106 -4.69 4.89 1.03
CA LYS A 106 -4.49 3.73 1.91
C LYS A 106 -3.03 3.53 2.27
N PHE A 107 -2.13 3.76 1.31
CA PHE A 107 -0.69 3.66 1.56
C PHE A 107 -0.21 4.75 2.52
N THR A 108 -0.77 5.97 2.45
CA THR A 108 -0.38 7.05 3.35
C THR A 108 -0.72 6.69 4.79
N LYS A 109 -1.84 6.02 5.04
CA LYS A 109 -2.21 5.52 6.38
C LYS A 109 -1.25 4.47 6.93
N ILE A 110 -0.61 3.67 6.08
CA ILE A 110 0.48 2.78 6.50
C ILE A 110 1.71 3.62 6.89
N ALA A 111 2.13 4.54 6.02
CA ALA A 111 3.31 5.38 6.25
C ALA A 111 3.15 6.35 7.44
N GLU A 112 1.91 6.73 7.79
CA GLU A 112 1.55 7.61 8.91
C GLU A 112 1.27 6.87 10.23
N ASN A 113 1.47 5.55 10.31
CA ASN A 113 1.20 4.74 11.51
C ASN A 113 -0.27 4.65 11.92
N GLU A 114 -1.18 5.00 11.01
CA GLU A 114 -2.62 4.88 11.26
C GLU A 114 -3.13 3.47 10.92
N ALA A 115 -2.35 2.68 10.18
CA ALA A 115 -2.66 1.30 9.84
C ALA A 115 -1.40 0.44 9.72
N HIS A 116 -1.59 -0.88 9.80
CA HIS A 116 -0.50 -1.85 9.75
C HIS A 116 -0.44 -2.59 8.42
N ILE A 117 -1.60 -2.85 7.81
CA ILE A 117 -1.70 -3.75 6.65
C ILE A 117 -2.74 -3.23 5.66
N TYR A 118 -2.42 -3.30 4.38
CA TYR A 118 -3.34 -3.05 3.28
C TYR A 118 -3.26 -4.17 2.24
N PRO A 119 -4.16 -5.17 2.30
CA PRO A 119 -4.32 -6.15 1.23
C PRO A 119 -5.04 -5.54 0.03
N ARG A 120 -4.46 -5.73 -1.16
CA ARG A 120 -5.07 -5.35 -2.43
C ARG A 120 -5.04 -6.54 -3.39
N LEU A 121 -6.02 -7.42 -3.23
CA LEU A 121 -6.30 -8.54 -4.14
C LEU A 121 -7.40 -8.12 -5.12
N ALA A 122 -7.13 -7.04 -5.85
CA ALA A 122 -8.01 -6.51 -6.89
C ALA A 122 -7.17 -5.64 -7.83
N PRO A 123 -7.51 -5.58 -9.13
CA PRO A 123 -6.68 -4.96 -10.14
C PRO A 123 -6.36 -3.50 -9.83
N THR A 124 -5.11 -3.13 -10.06
CA THR A 124 -4.57 -1.75 -10.06
C THR A 124 -3.56 -1.63 -11.19
N CYS A 125 -3.34 -0.42 -11.66
CA CYS A 125 -2.26 -0.15 -12.60
C CYS A 125 -1.04 0.45 -11.88
N GLU A 126 0.12 0.37 -12.52
CA GLU A 126 1.39 0.87 -11.98
C GLU A 126 1.29 2.30 -11.42
N TRP A 127 0.64 3.19 -12.15
CA TRP A 127 0.45 4.61 -11.77
C TRP A 127 -0.37 4.82 -10.49
N ASP A 128 -1.18 3.84 -10.06
CA ASP A 128 -1.90 3.91 -8.78
C ASP A 128 -0.99 3.61 -7.58
N THR A 129 0.17 2.98 -7.82
CA THR A 129 0.97 2.33 -6.76
C THR A 129 2.43 2.76 -6.72
N ALA A 130 3.05 3.19 -7.83
CA ALA A 130 4.49 3.47 -7.89
C ALA A 130 4.94 4.53 -6.86
N ALA A 131 4.27 5.68 -6.84
CA ALA A 131 4.56 6.76 -5.89
C ALA A 131 4.31 6.34 -4.42
N PRO A 132 3.11 5.85 -4.06
CA PRO A 132 2.85 5.46 -2.67
C PRO A 132 3.65 4.22 -2.22
N HIS A 133 4.07 3.33 -3.12
CA HIS A 133 4.97 2.22 -2.79
C HIS A 133 6.27 2.77 -2.24
N LEU A 134 6.94 3.67 -2.97
CA LEU A 134 8.21 4.25 -2.50
C LEU A 134 8.05 4.93 -1.14
N ILE A 135 6.94 5.66 -0.93
CA ILE A 135 6.65 6.34 0.34
C ILE A 135 6.54 5.32 1.49
N VAL A 136 5.84 4.20 1.29
CA VAL A 136 5.75 3.15 2.31
C VAL A 136 7.10 2.49 2.58
N THR A 137 7.88 2.17 1.56
CA THR A 137 9.19 1.52 1.75
C THR A 137 10.21 2.45 2.41
N GLU A 138 10.23 3.74 2.04
CA GLU A 138 11.12 4.73 2.66
C GLU A 138 10.68 5.14 4.07
N ALA A 139 9.41 4.89 4.44
CA ALA A 139 8.94 4.93 5.82
C ALA A 139 9.29 3.65 6.60
N GLY A 140 9.90 2.63 5.97
CA GLY A 140 10.30 1.38 6.62
C GLY A 140 9.26 0.25 6.55
N GLY A 141 8.24 0.40 5.71
CA GLY A 141 7.29 -0.67 5.35
C GLY A 141 7.74 -1.48 4.13
N SER A 142 6.80 -2.24 3.55
CA SER A 142 7.04 -3.04 2.34
C SER A 142 5.78 -3.16 1.49
N VAL A 143 5.92 -3.36 0.18
CA VAL A 143 4.80 -3.65 -0.74
C VAL A 143 5.18 -4.87 -1.58
N VAL A 144 4.57 -6.01 -1.27
CA VAL A 144 4.95 -7.31 -1.82
C VAL A 144 3.84 -7.93 -2.65
N GLN A 145 4.22 -8.69 -3.67
CA GLN A 145 3.30 -9.36 -4.59
C GLN A 145 2.61 -10.54 -3.91
N CYS A 146 1.34 -10.79 -4.27
CA CYS A 146 0.59 -11.98 -3.86
C CYS A 146 -0.21 -12.58 -5.03
N GLY A 147 0.41 -12.60 -6.22
CA GLY A 147 -0.10 -13.31 -7.40
C GLY A 147 -0.57 -12.39 -8.51
N ARG A 148 -0.40 -12.83 -9.76
CA ARG A 148 -0.86 -12.09 -10.94
C ARG A 148 -2.37 -12.29 -11.18
N CYS A 149 -3.01 -11.27 -11.72
CA CYS A 149 -4.43 -11.30 -12.07
C CYS A 149 -4.66 -10.85 -13.52
N ASP A 150 -5.81 -11.20 -14.07
CA ASP A 150 -6.35 -10.58 -15.28
C ASP A 150 -6.99 -9.21 -14.99
N ARG A 151 -7.50 -8.54 -16.02
CA ARG A 151 -8.12 -7.21 -15.89
C ARG A 151 -9.49 -7.25 -15.22
N GLU A 152 -10.13 -8.42 -15.23
CA GLU A 152 -11.39 -8.72 -14.56
C GLU A 152 -11.18 -8.93 -13.04
N GLY A 153 -9.95 -9.18 -12.62
CA GLY A 153 -9.55 -9.36 -11.23
C GLY A 153 -9.59 -10.81 -10.76
N ASN A 154 -9.49 -11.78 -11.68
CA ASN A 154 -9.27 -13.18 -11.36
C ASN A 154 -7.77 -13.48 -11.32
N LEU A 155 -7.34 -14.37 -10.43
CA LEU A 155 -5.98 -14.89 -10.46
C LEU A 155 -5.72 -15.62 -11.79
N ILE A 156 -4.54 -15.43 -12.36
CA ILE A 156 -4.12 -16.17 -13.57
C ILE A 156 -3.97 -17.65 -13.19
N GLU A 157 -4.31 -18.56 -14.12
CA GLU A 157 -4.16 -19.99 -13.90
C GLU A 157 -2.74 -20.36 -13.41
N GLY A 158 -2.67 -21.13 -12.33
CA GLY A 158 -1.42 -21.54 -11.69
C GLY A 158 -0.82 -20.53 -10.70
N GLU A 159 -1.39 -19.33 -10.58
CA GLU A 159 -1.09 -18.40 -9.48
C GLU A 159 -1.84 -18.85 -8.22
N ASP A 160 -1.11 -18.93 -7.11
CA ASP A 160 -1.67 -19.11 -5.77
C ASP A 160 -1.18 -17.93 -4.93
N TRP A 161 -2.13 -17.15 -4.41
CA TRP A 161 -1.79 -15.91 -3.74
C TRP A 161 -0.95 -16.13 -2.47
N GLN A 162 -1.15 -17.25 -1.76
CA GLN A 162 -0.41 -17.59 -0.56
C GLN A 162 1.02 -18.00 -0.89
N ARG A 163 1.18 -18.86 -1.91
CA ARG A 163 2.49 -19.30 -2.41
C ARG A 163 3.32 -18.12 -2.89
N VAL A 164 2.74 -17.25 -3.71
CA VAL A 164 3.46 -16.08 -4.25
C VAL A 164 3.77 -15.07 -3.16
N LEU A 165 2.86 -14.85 -2.20
CA LEU A 165 3.11 -13.97 -1.07
C LEU A 165 4.30 -14.45 -0.21
N ALA A 166 4.48 -15.76 -0.06
CA ALA A 166 5.59 -16.34 0.71
C ALA A 166 6.97 -16.06 0.10
N GLU A 167 7.03 -15.66 -1.17
CA GLU A 167 8.29 -15.32 -1.86
C GLU A 167 8.77 -13.89 -1.53
N GLU A 168 7.93 -13.06 -0.90
CA GLU A 168 8.26 -11.70 -0.43
C GLU A 168 8.84 -10.78 -1.53
N ARG A 169 8.48 -11.03 -2.79
CA ARG A 169 8.94 -10.24 -3.93
C ARG A 169 8.26 -8.86 -3.94
N PRO A 170 8.99 -7.75 -4.12
CA PRO A 170 8.40 -6.43 -4.20
C PRO A 170 7.58 -6.26 -5.48
N VAL A 171 6.57 -5.39 -5.47
CA VAL A 171 5.87 -5.00 -6.72
C VAL A 171 6.84 -4.29 -7.66
N LEU A 172 6.88 -4.73 -8.92
CA LEU A 172 7.76 -4.20 -9.96
C LEU A 172 7.01 -3.27 -10.93
N TYR A 173 7.75 -2.31 -11.49
CA TYR A 173 7.25 -1.26 -12.38
C TYR A 173 7.94 -1.28 -13.73
N ASN A 174 7.47 -0.43 -14.65
CA ASN A 174 7.95 -0.36 -16.03
C ASN A 174 7.88 -1.74 -16.72
N LYS A 175 6.77 -2.46 -16.46
CA LYS A 175 6.47 -3.76 -17.08
C LYS A 175 5.87 -3.56 -18.47
N GLU A 176 5.85 -4.62 -19.28
CA GLU A 176 5.16 -4.61 -20.58
C GLU A 176 3.65 -4.40 -20.42
N ASP A 177 3.05 -5.00 -19.39
CA ASP A 177 1.67 -4.75 -18.97
C ASP A 177 1.65 -3.85 -17.73
N ASP A 178 0.89 -2.76 -17.81
CA ASP A 178 0.73 -1.78 -16.73
C ASP A 178 -0.09 -2.31 -15.55
N LEU A 179 -0.73 -3.48 -15.69
CA LEU A 179 -1.46 -4.13 -14.62
C LEU A 179 -0.49 -4.64 -13.54
N ASN A 180 -0.76 -4.29 -12.29
CA ASN A 180 -0.03 -4.86 -11.17
C ASN A 180 -0.55 -6.26 -10.83
N PRO A 181 0.33 -7.14 -10.32
CA PRO A 181 -0.14 -8.26 -9.53
C PRO A 181 -0.93 -7.74 -8.32
N PHE A 182 -1.70 -8.63 -7.71
CA PHE A 182 -2.17 -8.41 -6.36
C PHE A 182 -0.99 -8.16 -5.43
N PHE A 183 -1.21 -7.37 -4.40
CA PHE A 183 -0.16 -7.02 -3.46
C PHE A 183 -0.69 -6.86 -2.05
N ILE A 184 0.23 -6.96 -1.09
CA ILE A 184 0.02 -6.53 0.29
C ILE A 184 1.02 -5.43 0.62
N ALA A 185 0.52 -4.29 1.08
CA ALA A 185 1.36 -3.28 1.71
C ALA A 185 1.37 -3.51 3.23
N TYR A 186 2.56 -3.62 3.81
CA TYR A 186 2.78 -3.74 5.24
C TYR A 186 3.47 -2.50 5.78
N GLY A 187 3.13 -2.13 7.01
CA GLY A 187 4.00 -1.33 7.87
C GLY A 187 5.29 -2.10 8.20
N LYS A 188 6.02 -1.64 9.21
CA LYS A 188 7.31 -2.24 9.56
C LYS A 188 7.05 -3.57 10.27
N ARG A 189 7.36 -4.69 9.61
CA ARG A 189 7.29 -6.01 10.24
C ARG A 189 8.56 -6.25 11.06
N THR A 190 8.42 -6.58 12.34
CA THR A 190 9.52 -7.13 13.13
C THR A 190 9.56 -8.63 12.87
N ILE A 191 10.22 -9.02 11.78
CA ILE A 191 10.49 -10.44 11.53
C ILE A 191 11.32 -10.94 12.71
N LYS A 192 10.69 -11.64 13.66
CA LYS A 192 11.44 -12.40 14.66
C LYS A 192 12.27 -13.41 13.88
N PRO A 193 13.60 -13.48 14.06
CA PRO A 193 14.37 -14.55 13.45
C PRO A 193 13.73 -15.87 13.86
N ALA A 194 13.48 -16.73 12.87
CA ALA A 194 12.99 -18.07 13.14
C ALA A 194 14.09 -18.79 13.96
N ASN A 195 13.82 -18.96 15.26
CA ASN A 195 14.65 -19.60 16.27
C ASN A 195 15.88 -18.78 16.72
N SER A 196 15.75 -18.17 17.91
CA SER A 196 16.82 -18.09 18.91
C SER A 196 16.50 -19.06 20.04
#